data_AF-A0A7Y3DH84-F1
#
_entry.id   AF-A0A7Y3DH84-F1
#
_cell.length_a   1.000
_cell.length_b   1.000
_cell.length_c   1.000
_cell.angle_alpha   90.00
_cell.angle_beta   90.00
_cell.angle_gamma   90.00
#
_symmetry.space_group_name_H-M   'P 1'
#
loop_
_entity.id
_entity.type
_entity.pdbx_description
1 polymer ?
#
loop_
_entity_poly.entity_id
_entity_poly.type
_entity_poly.pdbx_seq_one_letter_code
_entity_poly.pdbx_strand_id
1 'polypeptide(L)'
;GIPYVDKPRLYLDRGDFEEEKNNAFMVFENGTIESRVDGETHRMVLNGAVEYSAPTFSATLDKDTFKLLEATPTSAADGETLSLKAAADMFILFKGLQGSMEHLPLMQETRGTFVTHPGYEE
;
A
#
# COMPACT_ATOMS: atom_id res chain seq x y z
N GLY A 1 -7.48 -21.22 10.48
CA GLY A 1 -6.77 -20.26 9.62
C GLY A 1 -5.43 -20.87 9.26
N ILE A 2 -5.00 -20.71 8.01
CA ILE A 2 -3.67 -21.17 7.57
C ILE A 2 -2.71 -19.99 7.84
N PRO A 3 -1.84 -20.04 8.87
CA PRO A 3 -1.13 -18.87 9.39
C PRO A 3 -0.17 -18.17 8.43
N TYR A 4 0.10 -18.78 7.28
CA TYR A 4 1.00 -18.26 6.24
C TYR A 4 0.27 -17.50 5.13
N VAL A 5 -1.06 -17.70 4.99
CA VAL A 5 -1.87 -17.03 3.96
C VAL A 5 -2.27 -15.62 4.40
N ASP A 6 -2.45 -15.41 5.70
CA ASP A 6 -3.00 -14.17 6.28
C ASP A 6 -1.93 -13.15 6.69
N LYS A 7 -0.64 -13.45 6.48
CA LYS A 7 0.42 -12.49 6.81
C LYS A 7 0.59 -11.47 5.69
N PRO A 8 0.53 -10.16 5.99
CA PRO A 8 0.79 -9.13 4.99
C PRO A 8 2.22 -9.26 4.47
N ARG A 9 2.38 -9.36 3.15
CA ARG A 9 3.70 -9.42 2.49
C ARG A 9 4.12 -8.03 2.05
N LEU A 10 5.29 -7.59 2.52
CA LEU A 10 5.89 -6.31 2.15
C LEU A 10 6.92 -6.53 1.04
N TYR A 11 6.77 -5.80 -0.06
CA TYR A 11 7.66 -5.88 -1.21
C TYR A 11 8.48 -4.59 -1.33
N LEU A 12 9.74 -4.75 -1.72
CA LEU A 12 10.66 -3.64 -2.02
C LEU A 12 10.90 -3.50 -3.54
N ASP A 13 10.78 -4.61 -4.28
CA ASP A 13 10.88 -4.63 -5.73
C ASP A 13 9.52 -4.45 -6.39
N ARG A 14 9.48 -3.65 -7.46
CA ARG A 14 8.26 -3.33 -8.19
C ARG A 14 7.75 -4.49 -9.04
N GLY A 15 8.66 -5.22 -9.69
CA GLY A 15 8.30 -6.35 -10.54
C GLY A 15 7.63 -7.45 -9.73
N ASP A 16 8.26 -7.85 -8.62
CA ASP A 16 7.71 -8.87 -7.72
C ASP A 16 6.34 -8.46 -7.15
N PHE A 17 6.15 -7.17 -6.84
CA PHE A 17 4.87 -6.65 -6.34
C PHE A 17 3.76 -6.72 -7.40
N GLU A 18 4.04 -6.40 -8.65
CA GLU A 18 3.03 -6.37 -9.72
C GLU A 18 2.57 -7.77 -10.14
N GLU A 19 3.43 -8.79 -9.98
CA GLU A 19 3.08 -10.20 -10.23
C GLU A 19 2.06 -10.76 -9.22
N GLU A 20 1.95 -10.13 -8.06
CA GLU A 20 1.03 -10.56 -7.01
C GLU A 20 -0.41 -10.12 -7.29
N LYS A 21 -1.34 -10.99 -6.89
CA LYS A 21 -2.79 -10.75 -7.03
C LYS A 21 -3.43 -10.21 -5.77
N ASN A 22 -2.95 -10.61 -4.61
CA ASN A 22 -3.59 -10.34 -3.33
C ASN A 22 -2.60 -10.36 -2.17
N ASN A 23 -2.89 -9.60 -1.11
CA ASN A 23 -2.13 -9.60 0.16
C ASN A 23 -0.64 -9.21 -0.03
N ALA A 24 -0.38 -8.33 -1.00
CA ALA A 24 0.91 -7.74 -1.27
C ALA A 24 0.84 -6.23 -1.04
N PHE A 25 1.83 -5.69 -0.35
CA PHE A 25 1.89 -4.29 0.05
C PHE A 25 3.26 -3.72 -0.28
N MET A 26 3.29 -2.45 -0.68
CA MET A 26 4.51 -1.70 -0.94
C MET A 26 4.39 -0.36 -0.22
N VAL A 27 5.40 0.00 0.58
CA VAL A 27 5.39 1.23 1.37
C VAL A 27 6.54 2.12 0.93
N PHE A 28 6.23 3.40 0.72
CA PHE A 28 7.16 4.41 0.22
C PHE A 28 7.51 5.42 1.32
N GLU A 29 8.69 6.03 1.22
CA GLU A 29 9.17 7.03 2.18
C GLU A 29 8.27 8.27 2.30
N ASN A 30 7.56 8.62 1.23
CA ASN A 30 6.67 9.78 1.19
C ASN A 30 5.32 9.57 1.90
N GLY A 31 5.14 8.46 2.62
CA GLY A 31 3.90 8.13 3.31
C GLY A 31 2.81 7.55 2.40
N THR A 32 3.21 7.04 1.24
CA THR A 32 2.34 6.25 0.35
C THR A 32 2.42 4.77 0.72
N ILE A 33 1.30 4.09 0.66
CA ILE A 33 1.21 2.63 0.64
C ILE A 33 0.39 2.17 -0.56
N GLU A 34 0.88 1.17 -1.26
CA GLU A 34 0.16 0.49 -2.33
C GLU A 34 -0.16 -0.96 -1.90
N SER A 35 -1.27 -1.49 -2.39
CA SER A 35 -1.59 -2.91 -2.23
C SER A 35 -2.17 -3.51 -3.50
N ARG A 36 -2.00 -4.83 -3.63
CA ARG A 36 -2.64 -5.63 -4.68
C ARG A 36 -3.93 -6.23 -4.15
N VAL A 37 -5.04 -5.95 -4.82
CA VAL A 37 -6.37 -6.45 -4.52
C VAL A 37 -6.97 -6.99 -5.81
N ASP A 38 -7.19 -8.30 -5.86
CA ASP A 38 -7.69 -9.02 -7.03
C ASP A 38 -6.92 -8.74 -8.35
N GLY A 39 -5.63 -8.47 -8.24
CA GLY A 39 -4.75 -8.14 -9.37
C GLY A 39 -4.77 -6.67 -9.78
N GLU A 40 -5.48 -5.82 -9.03
CA GLU A 40 -5.50 -4.38 -9.22
C GLU A 40 -4.64 -3.66 -8.19
N THR A 41 -4.06 -2.53 -8.58
CA THR A 41 -3.25 -1.70 -7.67
C THR A 41 -4.15 -0.67 -6.99
N HIS A 42 -4.21 -0.77 -5.68
CA HIS A 42 -4.85 0.20 -4.82
C HIS A 42 -3.77 1.04 -4.16
N ARG A 43 -3.99 2.36 -4.07
CA ARG A 43 -3.03 3.31 -3.55
C ARG A 43 -3.64 4.14 -2.43
N MET A 44 -2.91 4.33 -1.36
CA MET A 44 -3.28 5.22 -0.26
C MET A 44 -2.13 6.15 0.07
N VAL A 45 -2.45 7.41 0.33
CA VAL A 45 -1.52 8.43 0.83
C VAL A 45 -2.05 8.96 2.14
N LEU A 46 -1.18 9.04 3.15
CA LEU A 46 -1.52 9.64 4.43
C LEU A 46 -0.91 11.05 4.53
N ASN A 47 -1.63 12.07 4.08
CA ASN A 47 -1.18 13.46 4.09
C ASN A 47 -2.26 14.40 4.63
N GLY A 48 -2.29 14.61 5.95
CA GLY A 48 -3.34 15.39 6.61
C GLY A 48 -4.71 14.70 6.68
N ALA A 49 -5.10 13.98 5.62
CA ALA A 49 -6.22 13.06 5.50
C ALA A 49 -5.75 11.73 4.88
N VAL A 50 -6.65 10.73 4.84
CA VAL A 50 -6.43 9.46 4.15
C VAL A 50 -6.97 9.59 2.73
N GLU A 51 -6.08 9.74 1.76
CA GLU A 51 -6.44 9.76 0.35
C GLU A 51 -6.29 8.35 -0.21
N TYR A 52 -7.36 7.78 -0.74
CA TYR A 52 -7.40 6.43 -1.28
C TYR A 52 -7.83 6.45 -2.75
N SER A 53 -7.15 5.66 -3.57
CA SER A 53 -7.42 5.51 -4.99
C SER A 53 -7.42 4.03 -5.36
N ALA A 54 -8.48 3.62 -6.06
CA ALA A 54 -8.65 2.32 -6.68
C ALA A 54 -8.97 2.54 -8.17
N PRO A 55 -8.89 1.50 -9.02
CA PRO A 55 -9.18 1.65 -10.45
C PRO A 55 -10.57 2.22 -10.75
N THR A 56 -11.56 1.88 -9.91
CA THR A 56 -12.96 2.24 -10.12
C THR A 56 -13.43 3.48 -9.36
N PHE A 57 -12.68 3.93 -8.34
CA PHE A 57 -13.04 5.11 -7.55
C PHE A 57 -11.88 5.66 -6.72
N SER A 58 -12.03 6.91 -6.29
CA SER A 58 -11.21 7.51 -5.24
C SER A 58 -12.09 7.89 -4.04
N ALA A 59 -11.47 7.93 -2.85
CA ALA A 59 -12.12 8.32 -1.62
C ALA A 59 -11.16 9.08 -0.70
N THR A 60 -11.68 10.06 0.02
CA THR A 60 -10.97 10.79 1.05
C THR A 60 -11.62 10.48 2.39
N LEU A 61 -10.83 10.03 3.36
CA LEU A 61 -11.28 9.73 4.71
C LEU A 61 -10.54 10.60 5.75
N ASP A 62 -11.23 10.88 6.84
CA ASP A 62 -10.63 11.55 7.99
C ASP A 62 -9.61 10.62 8.66
N LYS A 63 -8.39 11.11 8.92
CA LYS A 63 -7.31 10.27 9.44
C LYS A 63 -7.51 9.80 10.89
N ASP A 64 -8.28 10.53 11.69
CA ASP A 64 -8.41 10.29 13.13
C ASP A 64 -9.62 9.40 13.42
N THR A 65 -10.70 9.60 12.68
CA THR A 65 -11.98 8.90 12.85
C THR A 65 -12.26 7.87 11.75
N PHE A 66 -11.50 7.89 10.65
CA PHE A 66 -11.72 7.06 9.46
C PHE A 66 -13.10 7.24 8.83
N LYS A 67 -13.75 8.39 9.08
CA LYS A 67 -15.02 8.74 8.44
C LYS A 67 -14.80 9.11 6.99
N LEU A 68 -15.68 8.63 6.12
CA LEU A 68 -15.69 9.03 4.71
C LEU A 68 -16.03 10.52 4.61
N LEU A 69 -15.14 11.30 4.00
CA LEU A 69 -15.33 12.72 3.73
C LEU A 69 -15.85 12.93 2.31
N GLU A 70 -15.25 12.24 1.35
CA GLU A 70 -15.59 12.33 -0.07
C GLU A 70 -15.36 10.98 -0.76
N ALA A 71 -16.18 10.67 -1.77
CA ALA A 71 -15.98 9.52 -2.64
C ALA A 71 -16.38 9.91 -4.06
N THR A 72 -15.50 9.64 -5.01
CA THR A 72 -15.70 9.96 -6.43
C THR A 72 -15.52 8.68 -7.25
N PRO A 73 -16.60 8.13 -7.83
CA PRO A 73 -16.46 7.03 -8.78
C PRO A 73 -15.76 7.54 -10.05
N THR A 74 -14.80 6.77 -10.57
CA THR A 74 -14.05 7.11 -11.78
C THR A 74 -14.49 6.23 -12.95
N SER A 75 -14.59 4.92 -12.72
CA SER A 75 -14.99 3.93 -13.74
C SER A 75 -15.97 2.88 -13.21
N ALA A 76 -16.53 3.09 -12.01
CA ALA A 76 -17.55 2.23 -11.42
C ALA A 76 -18.86 2.23 -12.24
N ALA A 77 -19.49 1.06 -12.33
CA ALA A 77 -20.81 0.93 -12.93
C ALA A 77 -21.91 1.46 -12.00
N ASP A 78 -23.03 1.90 -12.56
CA ASP A 78 -24.17 2.35 -11.77
C ASP A 78 -24.77 1.19 -10.97
N GLY A 79 -24.97 1.40 -9.66
CA GLY A 79 -25.37 0.35 -8.72
C GLY A 79 -24.26 -0.60 -8.24
N GLU A 80 -23.02 -0.40 -8.66
CA GLU A 80 -21.87 -1.18 -8.17
C GLU A 80 -21.56 -0.85 -6.70
N THR A 81 -21.36 -1.88 -5.88
CA THR A 81 -20.98 -1.69 -4.47
C THR A 81 -19.46 -1.56 -4.36
N LEU A 82 -18.99 -0.34 -4.12
CA LEU A 82 -17.58 -0.04 -3.94
C LEU A 82 -17.15 -0.31 -2.48
N SER A 83 -16.24 -1.25 -2.30
CA SER A 83 -15.75 -1.65 -0.98
C SER A 83 -14.56 -0.81 -0.53
N LEU A 84 -14.65 -0.23 0.67
CA LEU A 84 -13.55 0.46 1.36
C LEU A 84 -12.73 -0.47 2.26
N LYS A 85 -12.96 -1.79 2.20
CA LYS A 85 -12.24 -2.73 3.07
C LYS A 85 -10.73 -2.68 2.85
N ALA A 86 -10.29 -2.66 1.59
CA ALA A 86 -8.87 -2.57 1.25
C ALA A 86 -8.24 -1.28 1.81
N ALA A 87 -8.96 -0.15 1.76
CA ALA A 87 -8.51 1.09 2.37
C ALA A 87 -8.30 0.93 3.89
N ALA A 88 -9.23 0.28 4.60
CA ALA A 88 -9.09 0.02 6.03
C ALA A 88 -7.89 -0.88 6.36
N ASP A 89 -7.69 -1.95 5.60
CA ASP A 89 -6.55 -2.86 5.78
C ASP A 89 -5.22 -2.11 5.58
N MET A 90 -5.10 -1.34 4.49
CA MET A 90 -3.92 -0.52 4.18
C MET A 90 -3.65 0.51 5.28
N PHE A 91 -4.69 1.18 5.79
CA PHE A 91 -4.55 2.20 6.84
C PHE A 91 -4.03 1.61 8.15
N ILE A 92 -4.59 0.47 8.60
CA ILE A 92 -4.17 -0.18 9.84
C ILE A 92 -2.74 -0.71 9.71
N LEU A 93 -2.39 -1.31 8.57
CA LEU A 93 -1.03 -1.78 8.31
C LEU A 93 -0.04 -0.61 8.33
N PHE A 94 -0.32 0.46 7.59
CA PHE A 94 0.56 1.61 7.52
C PHE A 94 0.76 2.28 8.89
N LYS A 95 -0.32 2.48 9.66
CA LYS A 95 -0.26 3.02 11.03
C LYS A 95 0.54 2.10 11.96
N GLY A 96 0.37 0.78 11.82
CA GLY A 96 1.14 -0.22 12.57
C GLY A 96 2.63 -0.15 12.25
N LEU A 97 2.99 -0.07 10.97
CA LEU A 97 4.38 0.03 10.53
C LEU A 97 5.04 1.33 11.02
N GLN A 98 4.35 2.47 10.90
CA GLN A 98 4.84 3.75 11.42
C GLN A 98 5.09 3.73 12.94
N GLY A 99 4.22 3.06 13.70
CA GLY A 99 4.34 2.99 15.16
C GLY A 99 5.30 1.94 15.70
N SER A 100 5.67 0.93 14.91
CA SER A 100 6.45 -0.23 15.38
C SER A 100 7.84 -0.36 14.78
N MET A 101 8.13 0.28 13.64
CA MET A 101 9.34 0.00 12.87
C MET A 101 9.99 1.25 12.28
N GLU A 102 10.71 2.01 13.13
CA GLU A 102 11.52 3.18 12.73
C GLU A 102 12.64 2.82 11.73
N HIS A 103 13.01 1.53 11.62
CA HIS A 103 14.06 1.02 10.74
C HIS A 103 13.55 0.18 9.58
N LEU A 104 12.27 0.27 9.23
CA LEU A 104 11.75 -0.48 8.08
C LEU A 104 12.39 0.03 6.79
N PRO A 105 12.97 -0.83 5.95
CA PRO A 105 13.39 -0.41 4.61
C PRO A 105 12.14 -0.02 3.82
N LEU A 106 12.09 1.26 3.42
CA LEU A 106 11.02 1.81 2.61
C LEU A 106 11.47 1.82 1.14
N MET A 107 10.52 1.69 0.23
CA MET A 107 10.81 1.80 -1.19
C MET A 107 11.21 3.24 -1.50
N GLN A 108 12.42 3.41 -2.04
CA GLN A 108 12.89 4.67 -2.60
C GLN A 108 12.57 4.68 -4.10
N GLU A 109 11.80 5.66 -4.56
CA GLU A 109 11.55 5.84 -6.01
C GLU A 109 12.85 6.08 -6.79
N THR A 110 13.91 6.50 -6.10
CA THR A 110 15.25 6.65 -6.65
C THR A 110 16.00 5.32 -6.55
N ARG A 111 16.39 4.75 -7.70
CA ARG A 111 17.19 3.52 -7.84
C ARG A 111 18.15 3.30 -6.67
N GLY A 112 18.01 2.15 -6.01
CA GLY A 112 18.74 1.78 -4.80
C GLY A 112 20.26 1.97 -4.89
N THR A 113 20.86 2.30 -3.75
CA THR A 113 22.30 2.19 -3.56
C THR A 113 22.68 0.72 -3.54
N PHE A 114 23.18 0.22 -4.67
CA PHE A 114 23.89 -1.06 -4.68
C PHE A 114 25.10 -0.94 -3.76
N VAL A 115 25.16 -1.76 -2.71
CA VAL A 115 26.42 -1.98 -1.99
C VAL A 115 27.29 -2.80 -2.95
N THR A 116 28.24 -2.14 -3.59
CA THR A 116 29.27 -2.83 -4.37
C THR A 116 29.97 -3.82 -3.46
N HIS A 117 30.04 -5.08 -3.90
CA HIS A 117 30.76 -6.16 -3.24
C HIS A 117 32.14 -5.65 -2.78
N PRO A 118 32.54 -5.83 -1.50
CA PRO A 118 33.88 -5.49 -1.08
C PRO A 118 34.83 -6.37 -1.88
N GLY A 119 35.60 -5.76 -2.78
CA GLY A 119 36.55 -6.46 -3.62
C GLY A 119 37.60 -7.14 -2.77
N TYR A 120 37.42 -8.42 -2.51
CA TYR A 120 38.53 -9.30 -2.18
C TYR A 120 39.17 -9.69 -3.51
N GLU A 121 40.42 -9.26 -3.72
CA GLU A 121 41.29 -9.81 -4.76
C GLU A 121 41.49 -11.31 -4.44
N GLU A 122 41.35 -12.16 -5.48
CA GLU A 122 41.75 -13.58 -5.42
C GLU A 122 43.24 -13.75 -5.17
#